data_AF-A0A955MWC6-F1
#
_entry.id   AF-A0A955MWC6-F1
#
_cell.length_a   1.000
_cell.length_b   1.000
_cell.length_c   1.000
_cell.angle_alpha   90.00
_cell.angle_beta   90.00
_cell.angle_gamma   90.00
#
_symmetry.space_group_name_H-M   'P 1'
#
loop_
_entity.id
_entity.type
_entity.pdbx_description
1 polymer ?
#
loop_
_entity_poly.entity_id
_entity_poly.type
_entity_poly.pdbx_seq_one_letter_code
_entity_poly.pdbx_strand_id
1 'polypeptide(L)'
;TEDYQRLLNDPGKPFIDRSTGKGGSGYPPGSVFKIVTAIAACEEGVIEPGTTFHCAGGIPVAGKFKRCHQRRGGHGTLDFYGGFAKSCDVYYYHLGDLLGPENIAKYARGLGLGTTSGLPDALMEKPGLVPDPAWKILYTSEGKWGRDDTLNIAIGQGHLLVTPIQIALLTSFVANGGELLEPQILSHRRDGKGNLTWQCEKQVRDSIPVSPETLQEVREAMHHVVIDRSGTGRGVRIEGIDIAGKTGTAEHDRRPSDAWFTCFAPYEDPQIAIAVVVEEGGHGGETSAPIAREMLMHYFEKDLYRESDQLAKTGVTFDSLEETP
;
A
#
# COMPACT_ATOMS: atom_id res chain seq x y z
N THR A 1 8.27 4.29 38.42
CA THR A 1 7.42 5.45 38.77
C THR A 1 6.00 5.21 38.29
N GLU A 2 5.01 5.91 38.84
CA GLU A 2 3.59 5.79 38.45
C GLU A 2 3.36 6.09 36.96
N ASP A 3 4.09 7.05 36.37
CA ASP A 3 4.00 7.37 34.95
C ASP A 3 4.36 6.20 34.04
N TYR A 4 5.40 5.45 34.39
CA TYR A 4 5.82 4.28 33.62
C TYR A 4 4.72 3.21 33.66
N GLN A 5 4.12 2.98 34.83
CA GLN A 5 3.00 2.04 34.98
C GLN A 5 1.75 2.50 34.23
N ARG A 6 1.48 3.81 34.20
CA ARG A 6 0.38 4.37 33.40
C ARG A 6 0.56 4.07 31.92
N LEU A 7 1.74 4.35 31.35
CA LEU A 7 2.03 4.08 29.93
C LEU A 7 2.04 2.59 29.60
N LEU A 8 2.50 1.74 30.53
CA LEU A 8 2.51 0.29 30.36
C LEU A 8 1.09 -0.30 30.29
N ASN A 9 0.17 0.25 31.07
CA ASN A 9 -1.22 -0.21 31.15
C ASN A 9 -2.16 0.59 30.23
N ASP A 10 -1.64 1.54 29.46
CA ASP A 10 -2.44 2.36 28.55
C ASP A 10 -3.01 1.48 27.41
N PRO A 11 -4.34 1.51 27.17
CA PRO A 11 -4.98 0.68 26.15
C PRO A 11 -4.51 1.00 24.72
N GLY A 12 -4.01 2.23 24.47
CA GLY A 12 -3.42 2.65 23.21
C GLY A 12 -2.04 2.05 22.93
N LYS A 13 -1.44 1.36 23.91
CA LYS A 13 -0.15 0.67 23.82
C LYS A 13 0.95 1.58 23.22
N PRO A 14 1.28 2.70 23.89
CA PRO A 14 2.16 3.75 23.34
C PRO A 14 3.61 3.29 23.09
N PHE A 15 4.02 2.14 23.65
CA PHE A 15 5.35 1.55 23.41
C PHE A 15 5.44 0.68 22.15
N ILE A 16 4.32 0.47 21.45
CA ILE A 16 4.26 -0.27 20.18
C ILE A 16 4.51 0.71 19.04
N ASP A 17 5.62 0.53 18.34
CA ASP A 17 5.85 1.22 17.07
C ASP A 17 5.13 0.45 15.95
N ARG A 18 3.98 1.00 15.57
CA ARG A 18 3.09 0.43 14.55
C ARG A 18 3.66 0.50 13.15
N SER A 19 4.57 1.45 12.88
CA SER A 19 5.13 1.66 11.53
C SER A 19 6.04 0.51 11.09
N THR A 20 6.77 -0.07 12.03
CA THR A 20 7.70 -1.20 11.84
C THR A 20 7.11 -2.53 12.34
N GLY A 21 5.87 -2.51 12.86
CA GLY A 21 5.21 -3.66 13.47
C GLY A 21 5.76 -4.05 14.85
N LYS A 22 6.68 -3.28 15.43
CA LYS A 22 7.29 -3.54 16.74
C LYS A 22 6.24 -3.63 17.83
N GLY A 23 6.09 -4.80 18.44
CA GLY A 23 5.13 -5.08 19.51
C GLY A 23 3.83 -5.76 19.05
N GLY A 24 3.68 -5.99 17.73
CA GLY A 24 2.63 -6.83 17.14
C GLY A 24 3.22 -7.86 16.15
N SER A 25 2.36 -8.47 15.33
CA SER A 25 2.74 -9.41 14.26
C SER A 25 2.61 -8.80 12.85
N GLY A 26 2.42 -7.48 12.76
CA GLY A 26 1.94 -6.80 11.55
C GLY A 26 0.41 -6.75 11.50
N TYR A 27 -0.12 -6.40 10.34
CA TYR A 27 -1.53 -6.16 10.08
C TYR A 27 -1.97 -6.92 8.84
N PRO A 28 -3.21 -7.45 8.79
CA PRO A 28 -3.77 -7.84 7.52
C PRO A 28 -3.84 -6.61 6.61
N PRO A 29 -3.30 -6.65 5.38
CA PRO A 29 -3.32 -5.49 4.48
C PRO A 29 -4.72 -5.22 3.90
N GLY A 30 -5.57 -6.24 3.82
CA GLY A 30 -6.76 -6.17 2.99
C GLY A 30 -6.42 -5.76 1.56
N SER A 31 -7.29 -4.96 0.93
CA SER A 31 -7.18 -4.67 -0.50
C SER A 31 -5.96 -3.84 -0.95
N VAL A 32 -5.08 -3.33 -0.07
CA VAL A 32 -3.80 -2.77 -0.56
C VAL A 32 -2.90 -3.86 -1.14
N PHE A 33 -3.06 -5.12 -0.70
CA PHE A 33 -2.33 -6.26 -1.25
C PHE A 33 -2.70 -6.57 -2.71
N LYS A 34 -3.84 -6.06 -3.20
CA LYS A 34 -4.24 -6.20 -4.62
C LYS A 34 -3.22 -5.61 -5.59
N ILE A 35 -2.30 -4.75 -5.12
CA ILE A 35 -1.12 -4.31 -5.87
C ILE A 35 -0.24 -5.53 -6.23
N VAL A 36 0.11 -6.36 -5.25
CA VAL A 36 0.92 -7.59 -5.46
C VAL A 36 0.21 -8.56 -6.39
N THR A 37 -1.09 -8.80 -6.15
CA THR A 37 -1.87 -9.73 -6.99
C THR A 37 -2.03 -9.21 -8.42
N ALA A 38 -2.13 -7.89 -8.62
CA ALA A 38 -2.17 -7.28 -9.95
C ALA A 38 -0.83 -7.43 -10.67
N ILE A 39 0.29 -7.11 -10.01
CA ILE A 39 1.64 -7.31 -10.55
C ILE A 39 1.82 -8.77 -10.99
N ALA A 40 1.49 -9.72 -10.10
CA ALA A 40 1.61 -11.14 -10.41
C ALA A 40 0.75 -11.56 -11.61
N ALA A 41 -0.49 -11.05 -11.71
CA ALA A 41 -1.42 -11.41 -12.78
C ALA A 41 -0.97 -10.89 -14.15
N CYS A 42 -0.49 -9.65 -14.21
CA CYS A 42 0.07 -9.05 -15.42
C CYS A 42 1.39 -9.73 -15.82
N GLU A 43 2.30 -9.94 -14.87
CA GLU A 43 3.64 -10.47 -15.15
C GLU A 43 3.62 -11.95 -15.55
N GLU A 44 2.73 -12.76 -14.96
CA GLU A 44 2.52 -14.16 -15.38
C GLU A 44 1.66 -14.26 -16.65
N GLY A 45 1.19 -13.13 -17.21
CA GLY A 45 0.41 -13.08 -18.46
C GLY A 45 -0.95 -13.77 -18.37
N VAL A 46 -1.51 -13.90 -17.17
CA VAL A 46 -2.82 -14.56 -16.97
C VAL A 46 -4.00 -13.61 -17.23
N ILE A 47 -3.73 -12.30 -17.34
CA ILE A 47 -4.68 -11.28 -17.77
C ILE A 47 -4.00 -10.25 -18.68
N GLU A 48 -4.83 -9.58 -19.48
CA GLU A 48 -4.55 -8.32 -20.17
C GLU A 48 -5.51 -7.23 -19.63
N PRO A 49 -5.26 -5.92 -19.87
CA PRO A 49 -6.11 -4.84 -19.34
C PRO A 49 -7.61 -4.99 -19.68
N GLY A 50 -7.92 -5.49 -20.88
CA GLY A 50 -9.29 -5.76 -21.34
C GLY A 50 -9.92 -7.05 -20.80
N THR A 51 -9.21 -7.85 -19.99
CA THR A 51 -9.76 -9.08 -19.41
C THR A 51 -10.88 -8.74 -18.45
N THR A 52 -12.07 -9.31 -18.68
CA THR A 52 -13.24 -9.00 -17.86
C THR A 52 -13.71 -10.16 -17.00
N PHE A 53 -14.16 -9.87 -15.78
CA PHE A 53 -14.89 -10.80 -14.92
C PHE A 53 -16.21 -10.20 -14.44
N HIS A 54 -17.22 -11.06 -14.26
CA HIS A 54 -18.53 -10.64 -13.76
C HIS A 54 -18.66 -10.82 -12.24
N CYS A 55 -18.87 -9.72 -11.52
CA CYS A 55 -19.13 -9.71 -10.10
C CYS A 55 -20.64 -9.67 -9.82
N ALA A 56 -21.20 -10.79 -9.36
CA ALA A 56 -22.59 -10.90 -8.88
C ALA A 56 -22.73 -10.68 -7.36
N GLY A 57 -21.70 -10.10 -6.72
CA GLY A 57 -21.65 -9.85 -5.27
C GLY A 57 -20.99 -10.96 -4.44
N GLY A 58 -20.49 -12.00 -5.09
CA GLY A 58 -19.72 -13.08 -4.47
C GLY A 58 -19.60 -14.28 -5.42
N ILE A 59 -18.87 -15.32 -4.99
CA ILE A 59 -18.71 -16.59 -5.72
C ILE A 59 -18.87 -17.80 -4.79
N PRO A 60 -19.30 -18.96 -5.32
CA PRO A 60 -19.32 -20.20 -4.56
C PRO A 60 -17.90 -20.77 -4.37
N VAL A 61 -17.55 -21.10 -3.12
CA VAL A 61 -16.26 -21.66 -2.72
C VAL A 61 -16.51 -22.76 -1.68
N ALA A 62 -16.13 -24.01 -2.01
CA ALA A 62 -16.21 -25.15 -1.10
C ALA A 62 -17.58 -25.28 -0.36
N GLY A 63 -18.68 -25.13 -1.10
CA GLY A 63 -20.05 -25.21 -0.54
C GLY A 63 -20.51 -24.00 0.26
N LYS A 64 -19.69 -22.94 0.37
CA LYS A 64 -20.03 -21.65 0.97
C LYS A 64 -20.09 -20.56 -0.11
N PHE A 65 -20.70 -19.43 0.22
CA PHE A 65 -20.73 -18.26 -0.66
C PHE A 65 -19.77 -17.18 -0.15
N LYS A 66 -18.63 -17.01 -0.84
CA LYS A 66 -17.62 -16.01 -0.53
C LYS A 66 -18.05 -14.67 -1.10
N ARG A 67 -18.26 -13.67 -0.24
CA ARG A 67 -18.89 -12.41 -0.60
C ARG A 67 -17.87 -11.40 -1.11
N CYS A 68 -18.29 -10.56 -2.06
CA CYS A 68 -17.66 -9.28 -2.32
C CYS A 68 -18.15 -8.24 -1.29
N HIS A 69 -17.36 -7.18 -1.06
CA HIS A 69 -17.82 -6.04 -0.28
C HIS A 69 -19.06 -5.37 -0.91
N GLN A 70 -19.14 -5.27 -2.25
CA GLN A 70 -20.37 -4.90 -2.95
C GLN A 70 -21.31 -6.09 -3.07
N ARG A 71 -22.11 -6.33 -2.03
CA ARG A 71 -22.96 -7.53 -1.90
C ARG A 71 -24.21 -7.49 -2.78
N ARG A 72 -24.93 -6.36 -2.79
CA ARG A 72 -26.20 -6.22 -3.54
C ARG A 72 -25.91 -5.82 -4.97
N GLY A 73 -26.39 -6.62 -5.93
CA GLY A 73 -26.18 -6.40 -7.37
C GLY A 73 -24.76 -6.65 -7.87
N GLY A 74 -23.78 -6.80 -6.97
CA GLY A 74 -22.38 -6.90 -7.34
C GLY A 74 -21.86 -5.64 -8.02
N HIS A 75 -20.66 -5.73 -8.61
CA HIS A 75 -20.11 -4.64 -9.42
C HIS A 75 -20.46 -4.75 -10.91
N GLY A 76 -21.14 -5.84 -11.31
CA GLY A 76 -21.35 -6.16 -12.72
C GLY A 76 -20.06 -6.66 -13.37
N THR A 77 -19.97 -6.51 -14.69
CA THR A 77 -18.76 -6.85 -15.45
C THR A 77 -17.73 -5.73 -15.32
N LEU A 78 -16.51 -6.09 -14.95
CA LEU A 78 -15.38 -5.18 -14.81
C LEU A 78 -14.20 -5.71 -15.60
N ASP A 79 -13.46 -4.81 -16.25
CA ASP A 79 -12.11 -5.02 -16.75
C ASP A 79 -11.07 -4.87 -15.62
N PHE A 80 -9.78 -4.92 -15.95
CA PHE A 80 -8.71 -4.81 -14.98
C PHE A 80 -8.76 -3.51 -14.17
N TYR A 81 -8.82 -2.35 -14.84
CA TYR A 81 -8.86 -1.06 -14.18
C TYR A 81 -10.12 -0.90 -13.32
N GLY A 82 -11.29 -1.28 -13.84
CA GLY A 82 -12.53 -1.24 -13.07
C GLY A 82 -12.52 -2.18 -11.86
N GLY A 83 -11.93 -3.37 -12.00
CA GLY A 83 -11.70 -4.35 -10.93
C GLY A 83 -10.83 -3.77 -9.81
N PHE A 84 -9.74 -3.12 -10.19
CA PHE A 84 -8.79 -2.49 -9.28
C PHE A 84 -9.37 -1.24 -8.60
N ALA A 85 -9.97 -0.33 -9.39
CA ALA A 85 -10.50 0.96 -8.95
C ALA A 85 -11.68 0.83 -7.98
N LYS A 86 -12.59 -0.11 -8.24
CA LYS A 86 -13.69 -0.46 -7.34
C LYS A 86 -13.28 -1.45 -6.26
N SER A 87 -12.02 -1.88 -6.24
CA SER A 87 -11.51 -2.85 -5.29
C SER A 87 -12.31 -4.15 -5.25
N CYS A 88 -12.82 -4.62 -6.39
CA CYS A 88 -13.73 -5.76 -6.45
C CYS A 88 -13.06 -7.05 -5.94
N ASP A 89 -13.69 -7.75 -5.00
CA ASP A 89 -13.11 -8.99 -4.47
C ASP A 89 -13.29 -10.15 -5.44
N VAL A 90 -14.42 -10.23 -6.14
CA VAL A 90 -14.68 -11.30 -7.12
C VAL A 90 -13.68 -11.26 -8.28
N TYR A 91 -13.34 -10.09 -8.79
CA TYR A 91 -12.31 -9.96 -9.82
C TYR A 91 -10.98 -10.56 -9.33
N TYR A 92 -10.59 -10.25 -8.10
CA TYR A 92 -9.36 -10.76 -7.50
C TYR A 92 -9.45 -12.21 -7.01
N TYR A 93 -10.65 -12.73 -6.77
CA TYR A 93 -10.84 -14.16 -6.57
C TYR A 93 -10.55 -14.93 -7.86
N HIS A 94 -10.99 -14.43 -9.01
CA HIS A 94 -10.61 -15.02 -10.30
C HIS A 94 -9.10 -14.95 -10.53
N LEU A 95 -8.45 -13.82 -10.23
CA LEU A 95 -6.98 -13.74 -10.28
C LEU A 95 -6.31 -14.73 -9.33
N GLY A 96 -6.86 -14.90 -8.12
CA GLY A 96 -6.38 -15.88 -7.16
C GLY A 96 -6.43 -17.32 -7.70
N ASP A 97 -7.53 -17.69 -8.35
CA ASP A 97 -7.67 -19.00 -9.00
C ASP A 97 -6.70 -19.19 -10.17
N LEU A 98 -6.46 -18.14 -10.98
CA LEU A 98 -5.54 -18.19 -12.12
C LEU A 98 -4.07 -18.28 -11.70
N LEU A 99 -3.70 -17.55 -10.65
CA LEU A 99 -2.32 -17.48 -10.17
C LEU A 99 -1.93 -18.70 -9.33
N GLY A 100 -2.84 -19.16 -8.46
CA GLY A 100 -2.51 -20.10 -7.41
C GLY A 100 -1.70 -19.48 -6.26
N PRO A 101 -1.62 -20.18 -5.11
CA PRO A 101 -1.01 -19.62 -3.90
C PRO A 101 0.52 -19.48 -3.99
N GLU A 102 1.19 -20.33 -4.76
CA GLU A 102 2.64 -20.30 -4.93
C GLU A 102 3.09 -19.04 -5.66
N ASN A 103 2.40 -18.65 -6.73
CA ASN A 103 2.72 -17.42 -7.46
C ASN A 103 2.42 -16.19 -6.61
N ILE A 104 1.26 -16.14 -5.93
CA ILE A 104 0.95 -15.01 -5.04
C ILE A 104 2.04 -14.85 -3.96
N ALA A 105 2.47 -15.95 -3.34
CA ALA A 105 3.53 -15.93 -2.35
C ALA A 105 4.91 -15.55 -2.93
N LYS A 106 5.24 -16.05 -4.13
CA LYS A 106 6.47 -15.72 -4.88
C LYS A 106 6.58 -14.21 -5.11
N TYR A 107 5.55 -13.58 -5.69
CA TYR A 107 5.57 -12.14 -5.93
C TYR A 107 5.54 -11.34 -4.63
N ALA A 108 4.72 -11.73 -3.65
CA ALA A 108 4.69 -11.04 -2.35
C ALA A 108 6.07 -10.97 -1.69
N ARG A 109 6.79 -12.11 -1.63
CA ARG A 109 8.15 -12.17 -1.07
C ARG A 109 9.18 -11.44 -1.94
N GLY A 110 9.09 -11.62 -3.25
CA GLY A 110 9.96 -10.95 -4.22
C GLY A 110 9.82 -9.42 -4.21
N LEU A 111 8.68 -8.91 -3.76
CA LEU A 111 8.41 -7.48 -3.56
C LEU A 111 8.67 -7.01 -2.12
N GLY A 112 9.38 -7.81 -1.31
CA GLY A 112 9.84 -7.42 0.02
C GLY A 112 8.88 -7.70 1.18
N LEU A 113 7.70 -8.29 0.93
CA LEU A 113 6.78 -8.67 2.01
C LEU A 113 7.23 -9.96 2.71
N GLY A 114 6.92 -10.10 4.00
CA GLY A 114 7.29 -11.30 4.76
C GLY A 114 8.77 -11.33 5.21
N THR A 115 9.51 -10.24 4.98
CA THR A 115 10.90 -10.05 5.46
C THR A 115 11.08 -8.63 5.97
N THR A 116 12.08 -8.38 6.82
CA THR A 116 12.37 -7.02 7.27
C THR A 116 12.88 -6.15 6.10
N SER A 117 12.59 -4.86 6.18
CA SER A 117 12.89 -3.85 5.17
C SER A 117 14.37 -3.49 5.06
N GLY A 118 15.18 -3.79 6.09
CA GLY A 118 16.58 -3.37 6.18
C GLY A 118 16.81 -2.19 7.13
N LEU A 119 15.74 -1.69 7.76
CA LEU A 119 15.86 -0.72 8.84
C LEU A 119 16.78 -1.24 9.96
N PRO A 120 17.49 -0.34 10.69
CA PRO A 120 18.40 -0.75 11.76
C PRO A 120 17.73 -1.64 12.81
N ASP A 121 18.45 -2.68 13.27
CA ASP A 121 17.95 -3.66 14.26
C ASP A 121 17.37 -3.03 15.53
N ALA A 122 17.86 -1.84 15.92
CA ALA A 122 17.35 -1.07 17.05
C ALA A 122 15.85 -0.71 16.94
N LEU A 123 15.32 -0.65 15.71
CA LEU A 123 13.90 -0.41 15.44
C LEU A 123 13.05 -1.68 15.58
N MET A 124 13.68 -2.86 15.68
CA MET A 124 13.03 -4.14 15.96
C MET A 124 11.85 -4.44 15.01
N GLU A 125 12.08 -4.23 13.72
CA GLU A 125 11.08 -4.44 12.69
C GLU A 125 10.57 -5.89 12.70
N LYS A 126 9.27 -6.05 12.46
CA LYS A 126 8.66 -7.36 12.26
C LYS A 126 8.62 -7.72 10.79
N PRO A 127 8.95 -8.98 10.43
CA PRO A 127 8.93 -9.41 9.04
C PRO A 127 7.51 -9.53 8.46
N GLY A 128 6.46 -9.53 9.29
CA GLY A 128 5.12 -9.92 8.85
C GLY A 128 5.04 -11.42 8.55
N LEU A 129 4.10 -11.80 7.68
CA LEU A 129 3.87 -13.18 7.27
C LEU A 129 3.27 -13.23 5.88
N VAL A 130 3.95 -13.89 4.94
CA VAL A 130 3.39 -14.31 3.65
C VAL A 130 3.11 -15.82 3.73
N PRO A 131 1.86 -16.25 3.93
CA PRO A 131 1.51 -17.66 4.03
C PRO A 131 1.51 -18.34 2.65
N ASP A 132 1.85 -19.61 2.63
CA ASP A 132 1.76 -20.49 1.47
C ASP A 132 1.34 -21.91 1.93
N PRO A 133 1.11 -22.87 1.00
CA PRO A 133 0.66 -24.21 1.37
C PRO A 133 1.60 -24.93 2.34
N ALA A 134 2.93 -24.76 2.19
CA ALA A 134 3.90 -25.38 3.08
C ALA A 134 3.82 -24.78 4.49
N TRP A 135 3.72 -23.46 4.60
CA TRP A 135 3.53 -22.77 5.87
C TRP A 135 2.27 -23.25 6.59
N LYS A 136 1.14 -23.37 5.88
CA LYS A 136 -0.13 -23.76 6.51
C LYS A 136 -0.06 -25.17 7.11
N ILE A 137 0.57 -26.11 6.41
CA ILE A 137 0.77 -27.49 6.88
C ILE A 137 1.63 -27.53 8.15
N LEU A 138 2.66 -26.69 8.23
CA LEU A 138 3.64 -26.72 9.33
C LEU A 138 3.20 -25.93 10.57
N TYR A 139 2.45 -24.84 10.38
CA TYR A 139 2.22 -23.84 11.44
C TYR A 139 0.76 -23.65 11.83
N THR A 140 -0.18 -24.38 11.23
CA THR A 140 -1.60 -24.29 11.59
C THR A 140 -2.20 -25.66 11.92
N SER A 141 -3.21 -25.67 12.79
CA SER A 141 -4.03 -26.86 13.04
C SER A 141 -5.09 -27.10 11.97
N GLU A 142 -5.29 -26.17 11.04
CA GLU A 142 -6.27 -26.26 9.95
C GLU A 142 -5.87 -27.27 8.86
N GLY A 143 -4.57 -27.54 8.72
CA GLY A 143 -4.05 -28.59 7.85
C GLY A 143 -3.83 -28.15 6.40
N LYS A 144 -4.46 -28.83 5.44
CA LYS A 144 -4.18 -28.67 4.01
C LYS A 144 -4.69 -27.33 3.47
N TRP A 145 -3.92 -26.75 2.55
CA TRP A 145 -4.32 -25.56 1.81
C TRP A 145 -5.54 -25.83 0.92
N GLY A 146 -6.57 -25.00 1.07
CA GLY A 146 -7.79 -25.04 0.27
C GLY A 146 -7.92 -23.85 -0.68
N ARG A 147 -8.85 -23.94 -1.63
CA ARG A 147 -9.13 -22.83 -2.57
C ARG A 147 -9.46 -21.53 -1.83
N ASP A 148 -10.22 -21.58 -0.73
CA ASP A 148 -10.56 -20.37 0.04
C ASP A 148 -9.33 -19.66 0.62
N ASP A 149 -8.27 -20.39 0.95
CA ASP A 149 -7.00 -19.81 1.39
C ASP A 149 -6.37 -18.97 0.29
N THR A 150 -6.31 -19.50 -0.94
CA THR A 150 -5.83 -18.76 -2.12
C THR A 150 -6.65 -17.50 -2.37
N LEU A 151 -7.98 -17.62 -2.29
CA LEU A 151 -8.88 -16.48 -2.52
C LEU A 151 -8.79 -15.42 -1.43
N ASN A 152 -8.50 -15.81 -0.18
CA ASN A 152 -8.26 -14.88 0.93
C ASN A 152 -6.95 -14.12 0.71
N ILE A 153 -5.85 -14.81 0.42
CA ILE A 153 -4.56 -14.13 0.24
C ILE A 153 -4.57 -13.21 -1.00
N ALA A 154 -5.28 -13.58 -2.07
CA ALA A 154 -5.41 -12.75 -3.28
C ALA A 154 -6.06 -11.38 -3.04
N ILE A 155 -6.77 -11.20 -1.92
CA ILE A 155 -7.36 -9.92 -1.50
C ILE A 155 -6.73 -9.36 -0.23
N GLY A 156 -5.61 -9.92 0.21
CA GLY A 156 -4.87 -9.49 1.39
C GLY A 156 -5.49 -9.86 2.74
N GLN A 157 -6.26 -10.95 2.79
CA GLN A 157 -6.89 -11.49 3.99
C GLN A 157 -6.29 -12.84 4.39
N GLY A 158 -6.87 -13.50 5.39
CA GLY A 158 -6.41 -14.78 5.91
C GLY A 158 -5.23 -14.60 6.88
N HIS A 159 -4.19 -15.42 6.74
CA HIS A 159 -3.02 -15.36 7.61
C HIS A 159 -1.97 -14.33 7.17
N LEU A 160 -2.21 -13.59 6.08
CA LEU A 160 -1.28 -12.60 5.56
C LEU A 160 -1.14 -11.44 6.54
N LEU A 161 0.10 -11.10 6.89
CA LEU A 161 0.43 -9.96 7.75
C LEU A 161 1.56 -9.14 7.13
N VAL A 162 1.42 -7.81 7.14
CA VAL A 162 2.42 -6.86 6.65
C VAL A 162 2.64 -5.73 7.65
N THR A 163 3.71 -4.97 7.49
CA THR A 163 3.95 -3.71 8.22
C THR A 163 3.63 -2.50 7.33
N PRO A 164 3.29 -1.32 7.91
CA PRO A 164 3.14 -0.10 7.14
C PRO A 164 4.38 0.26 6.30
N ILE A 165 5.60 0.06 6.84
CA ILE A 165 6.82 0.30 6.07
C ILE A 165 6.95 -0.62 4.85
N GLN A 166 6.56 -1.90 4.97
CA GLN A 166 6.52 -2.81 3.82
C GLN A 166 5.55 -2.35 2.73
N ILE A 167 4.37 -1.83 3.10
CA ILE A 167 3.40 -1.29 2.13
C ILE A 167 3.89 0.03 1.50
N ALA A 168 4.57 0.89 2.27
CA ALA A 168 5.20 2.10 1.74
C ALA A 168 6.29 1.76 0.71
N LEU A 169 7.11 0.74 0.98
CA LEU A 169 8.15 0.27 0.06
C LEU A 169 7.58 -0.40 -1.19
N LEU A 170 6.53 -1.22 -1.04
CA LEU A 170 5.79 -1.78 -2.19
C LEU A 170 5.24 -0.66 -3.09
N THR A 171 4.70 0.39 -2.48
CA THR A 171 4.15 1.54 -3.22
C THR A 171 5.26 2.34 -3.90
N SER A 172 6.38 2.54 -3.20
CA SER A 172 7.58 3.15 -3.79
C SER A 172 8.12 2.35 -4.96
N PHE A 173 8.12 1.01 -4.89
CA PHE A 173 8.57 0.12 -5.96
C PHE A 173 7.73 0.33 -7.23
N VAL A 174 6.41 0.44 -7.10
CA VAL A 174 5.52 0.73 -8.24
C VAL A 174 5.77 2.14 -8.77
N ALA A 175 5.95 3.12 -7.89
CA ALA A 175 6.16 4.51 -8.24
C ALA A 175 7.49 4.75 -8.99
N ASN A 176 8.58 4.13 -8.54
CA ASN A 176 9.93 4.41 -9.02
C ASN A 176 10.38 3.54 -10.21
N GLY A 177 9.48 2.74 -10.79
CA GLY A 177 9.81 1.91 -11.95
C GLY A 177 10.45 0.56 -11.60
N GLY A 178 10.21 0.03 -10.40
CA GLY A 178 10.53 -1.37 -10.06
C GLY A 178 11.81 -1.57 -9.26
N GLU A 179 12.29 -0.54 -8.56
CA GLU A 179 13.45 -0.67 -7.67
C GLU A 179 13.00 -0.79 -6.22
N LEU A 180 13.25 -1.95 -5.60
CA LEU A 180 12.95 -2.16 -4.19
C LEU A 180 14.01 -1.47 -3.34
N LEU A 181 13.69 -0.30 -2.78
CA LEU A 181 14.65 0.50 -2.03
C LEU A 181 14.90 -0.06 -0.63
N GLU A 182 16.12 0.11 -0.12
CA GLU A 182 16.42 -0.05 1.31
C GLU A 182 16.08 1.27 2.04
N PRO A 183 15.16 1.27 3.02
CA PRO A 183 14.76 2.48 3.71
C PRO A 183 15.88 2.98 4.62
N GLN A 184 16.15 4.30 4.56
CA GLN A 184 17.18 4.95 5.34
C GLN A 184 16.61 6.15 6.10
N ILE A 185 16.93 6.26 7.40
CA ILE A 185 16.48 7.36 8.26
C ILE A 185 17.52 8.47 8.35
N LEU A 186 18.80 8.09 8.31
CA LEU A 186 19.91 9.03 8.41
C LEU A 186 20.21 9.63 7.03
N SER A 187 20.03 10.94 6.87
CA SER A 187 20.30 11.63 5.59
C SER A 187 21.77 12.01 5.41
N HIS A 188 22.44 12.48 6.47
CA HIS A 188 23.84 12.84 6.45
C HIS A 188 24.45 12.96 7.85
N ARG A 189 25.78 12.96 7.93
CA ARG A 189 26.54 13.24 9.16
C ARG A 189 27.46 14.44 8.96
N ARG A 190 27.64 15.23 10.00
CA ARG A 190 28.59 16.34 10.05
C ARG A 190 29.53 16.20 11.23
N ASP A 191 30.76 16.69 11.08
CA ASP A 191 31.70 16.80 12.19
C ASP A 191 31.36 18.01 13.09
N GLY A 192 32.11 18.19 14.19
CA GLY A 192 31.93 19.33 15.10
C GLY A 192 32.26 20.70 14.49
N LYS A 193 32.79 20.74 13.27
CA LYS A 193 33.04 21.97 12.48
C LYS A 193 31.97 22.19 11.42
N GLY A 194 30.98 21.30 11.30
CA GLY A 194 29.91 21.38 10.32
C GLY A 194 30.23 20.77 8.96
N ASN A 195 31.41 20.17 8.75
CA ASN A 195 31.76 19.53 7.48
C ASN A 195 30.98 18.23 7.28
N LEU A 196 30.48 17.99 6.07
CA LEU A 196 29.83 16.74 5.69
C LEU A 196 30.85 15.59 5.75
N THR A 197 30.59 14.56 6.56
CA THR A 197 31.48 13.39 6.70
C THR A 197 30.90 12.13 6.09
N TRP A 198 29.59 12.12 5.83
CA TRP A 198 28.88 11.02 5.18
C TRP A 198 27.52 11.53 4.70
N GLN A 199 27.05 11.02 3.57
CA GLN A 199 25.72 11.29 3.04
C GLN A 199 25.06 9.97 2.66
N CYS A 200 23.74 9.93 2.82
CA CYS A 200 22.90 8.85 2.38
C CYS A 200 22.95 8.71 0.86
N GLU A 201 23.21 7.49 0.38
CA GLU A 201 23.17 7.13 -1.03
C GLU A 201 22.05 6.12 -1.23
N LYS A 202 21.32 6.25 -2.34
CA LYS A 202 20.25 5.33 -2.74
C LYS A 202 20.78 3.89 -2.75
N GLN A 203 20.13 3.02 -1.96
CA GLN A 203 20.41 1.59 -1.94
C GLN A 203 19.20 0.82 -2.50
N VAL A 204 19.47 -0.13 -3.38
CA VAL A 204 18.45 -0.99 -4.01
C VAL A 204 18.70 -2.42 -3.55
N ARG A 205 17.64 -3.07 -3.06
CA ARG A 205 17.62 -4.47 -2.66
C ARG A 205 17.24 -5.36 -3.84
N ASP A 206 17.68 -6.60 -3.78
CA ASP A 206 17.21 -7.62 -4.69
C ASP A 206 15.69 -7.76 -4.59
N SER A 207 15.04 -7.81 -5.76
CA SER A 207 13.60 -8.01 -5.90
C SER A 207 13.32 -8.93 -7.08
N ILE A 208 12.09 -9.44 -7.13
CA ILE A 208 11.62 -10.12 -8.33
C ILE A 208 11.58 -9.11 -9.49
N PRO A 209 12.15 -9.44 -10.68
CA PRO A 209 12.03 -8.56 -11.82
C PRO A 209 10.56 -8.44 -12.23
N VAL A 210 10.14 -7.22 -12.55
CA VAL A 210 8.80 -6.89 -13.07
C VAL A 210 8.99 -6.03 -14.30
N SER A 211 8.29 -6.35 -15.38
CA SER A 211 8.38 -5.61 -16.63
C SER A 211 7.89 -4.15 -16.47
N PRO A 212 8.50 -3.19 -17.21
CA PRO A 212 8.00 -1.82 -17.26
C PRO A 212 6.53 -1.73 -17.68
N GLU A 213 6.09 -2.62 -18.56
CA GLU A 213 4.70 -2.72 -19.01
C GLU A 213 3.78 -3.08 -17.84
N THR A 214 4.08 -4.13 -17.07
CA THR A 214 3.30 -4.48 -15.86
C THR A 214 3.27 -3.32 -14.86
N LEU A 215 4.39 -2.64 -14.65
CA LEU A 215 4.45 -1.49 -13.73
C LEU A 215 3.56 -0.34 -14.21
N GLN A 216 3.56 -0.05 -15.51
CA GLN A 216 2.70 0.98 -16.09
C GLN A 216 1.21 0.63 -15.90
N GLU A 217 0.83 -0.61 -16.17
CA GLU A 217 -0.55 -1.09 -15.99
C GLU A 217 -1.02 -0.97 -14.54
N VAL A 218 -0.16 -1.32 -13.59
CA VAL A 218 -0.48 -1.22 -12.15
C VAL A 218 -0.51 0.24 -11.68
N ARG A 219 0.39 1.09 -12.18
CA ARG A 219 0.36 2.55 -11.93
C ARG A 219 -0.95 3.15 -12.41
N GLU A 220 -1.36 2.84 -13.64
CA GLU A 220 -2.62 3.31 -14.23
C GLU A 220 -3.84 2.80 -13.43
N ALA A 221 -3.84 1.52 -13.05
CA ALA A 221 -4.89 0.96 -12.20
C ALA A 221 -4.97 1.67 -10.83
N MET A 222 -3.84 1.99 -10.21
CA MET A 222 -3.77 2.79 -8.99
C MET A 222 -4.24 4.24 -9.21
N HIS A 223 -3.99 4.82 -10.38
CA HIS A 223 -4.50 6.14 -10.74
C HIS A 223 -6.04 6.13 -10.85
N HIS A 224 -6.63 5.12 -11.50
CA HIS A 224 -8.07 4.95 -11.63
C HIS A 224 -8.81 4.83 -10.28
N VAL A 225 -8.17 4.30 -9.23
CA VAL A 225 -8.73 4.32 -7.85
C VAL A 225 -9.06 5.74 -7.40
N VAL A 226 -8.27 6.72 -7.84
CA VAL A 226 -8.40 8.12 -7.48
C VAL A 226 -9.28 8.86 -8.50
N ILE A 227 -9.02 8.74 -9.81
CA ILE A 227 -9.66 9.58 -10.84
C ILE A 227 -11.03 9.09 -11.34
N ASP A 228 -11.35 7.81 -11.18
CA ASP A 228 -12.65 7.32 -11.64
C ASP A 228 -13.78 7.84 -10.77
N ARG A 229 -14.92 8.12 -11.40
CA ARG A 229 -16.15 8.51 -10.69
C ARG A 229 -16.59 7.44 -9.68
N SER A 230 -16.25 6.17 -9.89
CA SER A 230 -16.56 5.08 -8.96
C SER A 230 -15.34 4.57 -8.16
N GLY A 231 -14.19 5.24 -8.28
CA GLY A 231 -12.98 4.86 -7.57
C GLY A 231 -13.14 4.96 -6.05
N THR A 232 -12.55 4.02 -5.31
CA THR A 232 -12.65 3.98 -3.84
C THR A 232 -11.78 5.02 -3.14
N GLY A 233 -10.74 5.54 -3.79
CA GLY A 233 -9.77 6.48 -3.23
C GLY A 233 -9.99 7.95 -3.58
N ARG A 234 -11.14 8.30 -4.18
CA ARG A 234 -11.45 9.68 -4.62
C ARG A 234 -11.25 10.76 -3.56
N GLY A 235 -11.41 10.40 -2.29
CA GLY A 235 -11.23 11.32 -1.16
C GLY A 235 -9.81 11.88 -1.02
N VAL A 236 -8.81 11.29 -1.69
CA VAL A 236 -7.43 11.78 -1.64
C VAL A 236 -7.13 12.92 -2.61
N ARG A 237 -8.03 13.21 -3.58
CA ARG A 237 -7.74 14.17 -4.66
C ARG A 237 -7.33 15.54 -4.13
N ILE A 238 -6.30 16.11 -4.77
CA ILE A 238 -5.81 17.47 -4.55
C ILE A 238 -5.72 18.12 -5.93
N GLU A 239 -6.21 19.35 -6.05
CA GLU A 239 -6.12 20.09 -7.31
C GLU A 239 -4.66 20.37 -7.66
N GLY A 240 -4.27 20.10 -8.90
CA GLY A 240 -2.89 20.30 -9.39
C GLY A 240 -1.90 19.20 -9.00
N ILE A 241 -2.32 18.14 -8.31
CA ILE A 241 -1.46 17.02 -7.91
C ILE A 241 -2.12 15.72 -8.31
N ASP A 242 -1.60 15.07 -9.34
CA ASP A 242 -2.07 13.75 -9.77
C ASP A 242 -1.55 12.68 -8.81
N ILE A 243 -2.45 11.81 -8.36
CA ILE A 243 -2.19 10.84 -7.28
C ILE A 243 -2.62 9.46 -7.74
N ALA A 244 -1.77 8.47 -7.55
CA ALA A 244 -2.12 7.06 -7.70
C ALA A 244 -2.12 6.37 -6.34
N GLY A 245 -3.12 5.55 -6.05
CA GLY A 245 -3.22 4.88 -4.76
C GLY A 245 -4.13 3.66 -4.73
N LYS A 246 -4.28 3.08 -3.54
CA LYS A 246 -5.13 1.93 -3.28
C LYS A 246 -5.69 2.00 -1.87
N THR A 247 -7.02 1.85 -1.74
CA THR A 247 -7.67 1.63 -0.45
C THR A 247 -7.58 0.17 -0.03
N GLY A 248 -7.57 -0.07 1.29
CA GLY A 248 -7.75 -1.37 1.90
C GLY A 248 -8.69 -1.31 3.09
N THR A 249 -9.37 -2.43 3.34
CA THR A 249 -10.18 -2.66 4.53
C THR A 249 -9.84 -4.05 5.01
N ALA A 250 -9.20 -4.14 6.17
CA ALA A 250 -8.83 -5.40 6.81
C ALA A 250 -9.94 -5.80 7.78
N GLU A 251 -10.64 -6.90 7.49
CA GLU A 251 -11.82 -7.28 8.26
C GLU A 251 -11.41 -8.01 9.54
N HIS A 252 -12.13 -7.74 10.63
CA HIS A 252 -12.01 -8.46 11.89
C HIS A 252 -13.39 -9.01 12.28
N ASP A 253 -13.44 -10.16 12.95
CA ASP A 253 -14.71 -10.81 13.28
C ASP A 253 -15.58 -10.02 14.29
N ARG A 254 -14.95 -9.37 15.28
CA ARG A 254 -15.64 -8.79 16.45
C ARG A 254 -15.27 -7.34 16.76
N ARG A 255 -14.53 -6.68 15.88
CA ARG A 255 -14.14 -5.28 16.01
C ARG A 255 -14.21 -4.58 14.65
N PRO A 256 -14.26 -3.24 14.61
CA PRO A 256 -14.22 -2.52 13.34
C PRO A 256 -12.98 -2.89 12.53
N SER A 257 -13.11 -2.84 11.21
CA SER A 257 -12.01 -3.10 10.28
C SER A 257 -10.88 -2.10 10.45
N ASP A 258 -9.65 -2.51 10.14
CA ASP A 258 -8.55 -1.55 9.99
C ASP A 258 -8.66 -0.88 8.61
N ALA A 259 -8.57 0.44 8.61
CA ALA A 259 -8.65 1.25 7.40
C ALA A 259 -7.23 1.43 6.83
N TRP A 260 -7.03 1.04 5.57
CA TRP A 260 -5.76 1.20 4.86
C TRP A 260 -5.89 2.14 3.68
N PHE A 261 -4.86 2.94 3.47
CA PHE A 261 -4.67 3.63 2.19
C PHE A 261 -3.18 3.75 1.90
N THR A 262 -2.80 3.53 0.65
CA THR A 262 -1.44 3.78 0.19
C THR A 262 -1.46 4.52 -1.14
N CYS A 263 -0.49 5.42 -1.34
CA CYS A 263 -0.42 6.23 -2.55
C CYS A 263 1.00 6.73 -2.82
N PHE A 264 1.22 7.17 -4.05
CA PHE A 264 2.35 8.00 -4.42
C PHE A 264 1.89 9.22 -5.22
N ALA A 265 2.70 10.27 -5.19
CA ALA A 265 2.45 11.50 -5.92
C ALA A 265 3.75 12.27 -6.21
N PRO A 266 3.78 13.12 -7.25
CA PRO A 266 2.84 13.14 -8.38
C PRO A 266 2.80 11.82 -9.16
N TYR A 267 1.77 11.60 -9.98
CA TYR A 267 1.63 10.38 -10.78
C TYR A 267 2.74 10.21 -11.81
N GLU A 268 3.12 11.29 -12.51
CA GLU A 268 4.11 11.28 -13.60
C GLU A 268 5.55 11.21 -13.09
N ASP A 269 5.90 12.07 -12.13
CA ASP A 269 7.23 12.15 -11.50
C ASP A 269 7.12 11.94 -9.99
N PRO A 270 7.05 10.69 -9.48
CA PRO A 270 6.77 10.44 -8.08
C PRO A 270 7.87 10.91 -7.12
N GLN A 271 7.48 11.71 -6.13
CA GLN A 271 8.40 12.29 -5.13
C GLN A 271 8.19 11.72 -3.72
N ILE A 272 6.98 11.24 -3.42
CA ILE A 272 6.63 10.68 -2.12
C ILE A 272 5.72 9.45 -2.26
N ALA A 273 5.98 8.44 -1.43
CA ALA A 273 5.10 7.29 -1.22
C ALA A 273 4.63 7.24 0.24
N ILE A 274 3.34 7.00 0.46
CA ILE A 274 2.70 7.03 1.78
C ILE A 274 1.92 5.74 1.99
N ALA A 275 2.00 5.17 3.19
CA ALA A 275 1.10 4.12 3.67
C ALA A 275 0.49 4.56 5.01
N VAL A 276 -0.84 4.56 5.08
CA VAL A 276 -1.61 4.90 6.28
C VAL A 276 -2.46 3.70 6.67
N VAL A 277 -2.34 3.31 7.95
CA VAL A 277 -3.27 2.39 8.61
C VAL A 277 -3.89 3.07 9.82
N VAL A 278 -5.19 2.93 9.97
CA VAL A 278 -5.92 3.33 11.18
C VAL A 278 -6.59 2.09 11.75
N GLU A 279 -6.10 1.65 12.91
CA GLU A 279 -6.67 0.54 13.67
C GLU A 279 -8.13 0.83 13.99
N GLU A 280 -9.02 -0.12 13.71
CA GLU A 280 -10.47 0.03 13.92
C GLU A 280 -11.07 1.27 13.19
N GLY A 281 -10.41 1.76 12.15
CA GLY A 281 -10.77 2.96 11.39
C GLY A 281 -11.86 2.76 10.34
N GLY A 282 -12.38 1.54 10.16
CA GLY A 282 -13.43 1.22 9.20
C GLY A 282 -12.91 1.13 7.76
N HIS A 283 -13.40 2.00 6.87
CA HIS A 283 -13.06 1.96 5.45
C HIS A 283 -11.87 2.86 5.11
N GLY A 284 -10.91 2.31 4.34
CA GLY A 284 -9.72 3.04 3.90
C GLY A 284 -10.01 4.35 3.16
N GLY A 285 -11.05 4.39 2.32
CA GLY A 285 -11.43 5.58 1.56
C GLY A 285 -12.07 6.70 2.40
N GLU A 286 -12.65 6.36 3.55
CA GLU A 286 -13.35 7.31 4.43
C GLU A 286 -12.43 7.86 5.54
N THR A 287 -11.42 7.09 5.94
CA THR A 287 -10.56 7.42 7.08
C THR A 287 -9.11 7.63 6.67
N SER A 288 -8.47 6.62 6.07
CA SER A 288 -7.02 6.65 5.78
C SER A 288 -6.66 7.51 4.57
N ALA A 289 -7.51 7.56 3.55
CA ALA A 289 -7.30 8.40 2.36
C ALA A 289 -7.33 9.91 2.69
N PRO A 290 -8.28 10.45 3.48
CA PRO A 290 -8.20 11.82 3.96
C PRO A 290 -6.93 12.14 4.76
N ILE A 291 -6.44 11.22 5.60
CA ILE A 291 -5.17 11.44 6.32
C ILE A 291 -4.00 11.55 5.35
N ALA A 292 -3.93 10.64 4.36
CA ALA A 292 -2.90 10.71 3.32
C ALA A 292 -2.99 12.02 2.50
N ARG A 293 -4.20 12.51 2.24
CA ARG A 293 -4.42 13.80 1.58
C ARG A 293 -3.78 14.95 2.34
N GLU A 294 -4.01 15.04 3.65
CA GLU A 294 -3.40 16.09 4.48
C GLU A 294 -1.86 15.97 4.53
N MET A 295 -1.33 14.74 4.54
CA MET A 295 0.12 14.52 4.44
C MET A 295 0.69 15.01 3.09
N LEU A 296 0.01 14.72 1.99
CA LEU A 296 0.40 15.18 0.66
C LEU A 296 0.32 16.70 0.54
N MET A 297 -0.78 17.33 0.98
CA MET A 297 -0.91 18.79 0.98
C MET A 297 0.25 19.44 1.75
N HIS A 298 0.54 18.96 2.97
CA HIS A 298 1.65 19.49 3.76
C HIS A 298 3.03 19.26 3.12
N TYR A 299 3.22 18.15 2.42
CA TYR A 299 4.47 17.87 1.71
C TYR A 299 4.69 18.87 0.58
N PHE A 300 3.69 19.05 -0.30
CA PHE A 300 3.81 19.93 -1.47
C PHE A 300 3.68 21.42 -1.13
N GLU A 301 2.96 21.80 -0.08
CA GLU A 301 2.97 23.19 0.42
C GLU A 301 4.39 23.60 0.83
N LYS A 302 5.13 22.73 1.52
CA LYS A 302 6.52 23.03 1.92
C LYS A 302 7.44 23.25 0.73
N ASP A 303 7.23 22.52 -0.35
CA ASP A 303 8.06 22.68 -1.55
C ASP A 303 7.71 23.96 -2.31
N LEU A 304 6.43 24.35 -2.36
CA LEU A 304 6.02 25.69 -2.83
C LEU A 304 6.69 26.82 -2.01
N TYR A 305 6.74 26.68 -0.69
CA TYR A 305 7.46 27.64 0.15
C TYR A 305 8.97 27.64 -0.13
N ARG A 306 9.60 26.47 -0.30
CA ARG A 306 11.04 26.37 -0.61
C ARG A 306 11.41 26.95 -1.96
N GLU A 307 10.59 26.72 -2.98
CA GLU A 307 10.77 27.33 -4.30
C GLU A 307 10.62 28.84 -4.23
N SER A 308 9.61 29.34 -3.50
CA SER A 308 9.42 30.79 -3.30
C SER A 308 10.61 31.43 -2.56
N ASP A 309 11.17 30.77 -1.54
CA ASP A 309 12.36 31.22 -0.81
C ASP A 309 13.62 31.18 -1.67
N GLN A 310 13.76 30.18 -2.55
CA GLN A 310 14.89 30.10 -3.49
C GLN A 310 14.77 31.18 -4.58
N LEU A 311 13.58 31.40 -5.14
CA LEU A 311 13.31 32.45 -6.11
C LEU A 311 13.53 33.85 -5.51
N ALA A 312 13.06 34.08 -4.28
CA ALA A 312 13.31 35.31 -3.53
C ALA A 312 14.82 35.56 -3.31
N LYS A 313 15.61 34.50 -3.09
CA LYS A 313 17.09 34.58 -2.99
C LYS A 313 17.79 34.80 -4.32
N THR A 314 17.17 34.43 -5.45
CA THR A 314 17.70 34.72 -6.79
C THR A 314 17.40 36.16 -7.28
N GLY A 315 16.68 36.96 -6.50
CA GLY A 315 16.44 38.37 -6.81
C GLY A 315 15.43 38.62 -7.94
N VAL A 316 14.66 37.61 -8.34
CA VAL A 316 13.58 37.77 -9.32
C VAL A 316 12.34 38.27 -8.58
N THR A 317 12.16 39.59 -8.53
CA THR A 317 10.91 40.21 -8.10
C THR A 317 9.92 40.13 -9.25
N PHE A 318 8.77 39.47 -9.02
CA PHE A 318 7.60 39.72 -9.85
C PHE A 318 7.14 41.14 -9.56
N ASP A 319 7.44 42.06 -10.47
CA ASP A 319 6.81 43.37 -10.46
C ASP A 319 5.29 43.15 -10.51
N SER A 320 4.63 43.80 -9.56
CA SER A 320 3.19 43.88 -9.40
C SER A 320 2.50 43.97 -10.75
N LEU A 321 1.50 43.11 -10.96
CA LEU A 321 0.46 43.32 -11.95
C LEU A 321 -0.09 44.74 -11.74
N GLU A 322 0.35 45.66 -12.61
CA GLU A 322 -0.21 46.99 -12.69
C GLU A 322 -1.71 46.83 -12.99
N GLU A 323 -2.50 47.38 -12.09
CA GLU A 323 -3.88 47.71 -12.37
C GLU A 323 -3.97 48.62 -13.60
N THR A 324 -5.07 48.42 -14.33
CA THR A 324 -5.84 49.39 -15.13
C THR A 324 -5.68 49.38 -16.66
N PRO A 325 -6.74 49.78 -17.41
CA PRO A 325 -8.10 50.17 -16.98
C PRO A 325 -9.19 49.15 -17.36
#